data_AF-A0A098MDJ8-F1
#
_entry.id   AF-A0A098MDJ8-F1
#
_cell.length_a   1.000
_cell.length_b   1.000
_cell.length_c   1.000
_cell.angle_alpha   90.00
_cell.angle_beta   90.00
_cell.angle_gamma   90.00
#
_symmetry.space_group_name_H-M   'P 1'
#
loop_
_entity.id
_entity.type
_entity.pdbx_description
1 polymer ?
#
loop_
_entity_poly.entity_id
_entity_poly.type
_entity_poly.pdbx_seq_one_letter_code
_entity_poly.pdbx_strand_id
1 'polypeptide(L)'
;MTDQNAAQEKKLESKIAKEERTLKAQLDAMPKVKIIIPEDSLNPDDIVPVGWNGIIYAIPRGIEFEVPEVIRDIWQESYTKTQAVNKRVRENANKEIKIM
;
A
#
# COMPACT_ATOMS: atom_id res chain seq x y z
N MET A 1 22.77 25.69 -23.72
CA MET A 1 22.03 24.41 -23.89
C MET A 1 21.37 23.94 -22.58
N THR A 2 21.63 24.59 -21.45
CA THR A 2 21.09 24.27 -20.11
C THR A 2 19.71 24.87 -19.81
N ASP A 3 19.39 26.07 -20.33
CA ASP A 3 18.14 26.77 -19.94
C ASP A 3 16.87 26.18 -20.55
N GLN A 4 16.95 25.53 -21.71
CA GLN A 4 15.78 24.87 -22.32
C GLN A 4 15.38 23.60 -21.57
N ASN A 5 16.35 22.88 -20.99
CA ASN A 5 16.09 21.70 -20.17
C ASN A 5 15.42 22.08 -18.85
N ALA A 6 15.91 23.12 -18.16
CA ALA A 6 15.31 23.58 -16.91
C ALA A 6 13.86 24.07 -17.08
N ALA A 7 13.56 24.77 -18.19
CA ALA A 7 12.20 25.21 -18.49
C ALA A 7 11.26 24.03 -18.85
N GLN A 8 11.79 22.98 -19.46
CA GLN A 8 11.03 21.77 -19.80
C GLN A 8 10.77 20.91 -18.57
N GLU A 9 11.76 20.74 -17.69
CA GLU A 9 11.64 20.07 -16.38
C GLU A 9 10.55 20.71 -15.53
N LYS A 10 10.58 22.04 -15.36
CA LYS A 10 9.56 22.76 -14.59
C LYS A 10 8.15 22.59 -15.16
N LYS A 11 7.99 22.50 -16.48
CA LYS A 11 6.69 22.23 -17.11
C LYS A 11 6.23 20.79 -16.86
N LEU A 12 7.15 19.83 -16.86
CA LEU A 12 6.85 18.42 -16.56
C LEU A 12 6.43 18.25 -15.10
N GLU A 13 7.18 18.83 -14.16
CA GLU A 13 6.84 18.83 -12.73
C GLU A 13 5.44 19.42 -12.48
N SER A 14 5.10 20.53 -13.13
CA SER A 14 3.78 21.13 -12.99
C SER A 14 2.66 20.24 -13.53
N LYS A 15 2.90 19.44 -14.58
CA LYS A 15 1.93 18.48 -15.10
C LYS A 15 1.74 17.31 -14.12
N ILE A 16 2.83 16.74 -13.63
CA ILE A 16 2.81 15.64 -12.65
C ILE A 16 2.04 16.07 -11.39
N ALA A 17 2.35 17.24 -10.83
CA ALA A 17 1.65 17.75 -9.66
C ALA A 17 0.14 17.97 -9.88
N LYS A 18 -0.29 18.29 -11.11
CA LYS A 18 -1.72 18.39 -11.44
C LYS A 18 -2.37 17.02 -11.50
N GLU A 19 -1.70 16.06 -12.14
CA GLU A 19 -2.17 14.68 -12.23
C GLU A 19 -2.28 14.03 -10.84
N GLU A 20 -1.27 14.18 -9.98
CA GLU A 20 -1.30 13.70 -8.59
C GLU A 20 -2.48 14.30 -7.81
N ARG A 21 -2.75 15.60 -7.96
CA ARG A 21 -3.92 16.23 -7.33
C ARG A 21 -5.24 15.65 -7.84
N THR A 22 -5.34 15.40 -9.14
CA THR A 22 -6.52 14.77 -9.74
C THR A 22 -6.71 13.35 -9.21
N LEU A 23 -5.64 12.57 -9.11
CA LEU A 23 -5.69 11.22 -8.54
C LEU A 23 -6.09 11.26 -7.06
N LYS A 24 -5.54 12.19 -6.28
CA LYS A 24 -5.92 12.31 -4.86
C LYS A 24 -7.40 12.64 -4.70
N ALA A 25 -7.92 13.54 -5.53
CA ALA A 25 -9.34 13.88 -5.52
C ALA A 25 -10.22 12.67 -5.89
N GLN A 26 -9.78 11.82 -6.84
CA GLN A 26 -10.47 10.57 -7.15
C GLN A 26 -10.49 9.63 -5.94
N LEU A 27 -9.35 9.46 -5.28
CA LEU A 27 -9.22 8.61 -4.10
C LEU A 27 -10.10 9.09 -2.94
N ASP A 28 -10.13 10.39 -2.68
CA ASP A 28 -10.95 11.00 -1.63
C ASP A 28 -12.46 10.87 -1.90
N ALA A 29 -12.87 10.78 -3.17
CA ALA A 29 -14.26 10.67 -3.60
C ALA A 29 -14.80 9.23 -3.60
N MET A 30 -13.93 8.23 -3.46
CA MET A 30 -14.34 6.82 -3.43
C MET A 30 -15.12 6.49 -2.15
N PRO A 31 -15.99 5.46 -2.19
CA PRO A 31 -16.64 4.94 -0.99
C PRO A 31 -15.60 4.56 0.06
N LYS A 32 -15.84 4.98 1.30
CA LYS A 32 -14.99 4.64 2.42
C LYS A 32 -15.53 3.43 3.16
N VAL A 33 -14.62 2.60 3.63
CA VAL A 33 -14.89 1.33 4.31
C VAL A 33 -13.99 1.21 5.52
N LYS A 34 -14.50 0.50 6.54
CA LYS A 34 -13.74 0.21 7.75
C LYS A 34 -12.83 -0.99 7.52
N ILE A 35 -11.60 -0.88 8.00
CA ILE A 35 -10.59 -1.94 7.99
C ILE A 35 -9.91 -2.02 9.34
N ILE A 36 -9.48 -3.22 9.73
CA ILE A 36 -8.61 -3.45 10.88
C ILE A 36 -7.38 -4.18 10.37
N ILE A 37 -6.22 -3.54 10.47
CA ILE A 37 -4.94 -4.18 10.17
C ILE A 37 -4.42 -4.83 11.45
N PRO A 38 -4.05 -6.13 11.43
CA PRO A 38 -3.50 -6.80 12.59
C PRO A 38 -2.25 -6.11 13.12
N GLU A 39 -2.07 -6.13 14.44
CA GLU A 39 -0.82 -5.69 15.07
C GLU A 39 0.36 -6.54 14.60
N ASP A 40 1.53 -5.91 14.52
CA ASP A 40 2.80 -6.58 14.26
C ASP A 40 3.61 -6.58 15.55
N SER A 41 3.80 -7.75 16.16
CA SER A 41 4.55 -7.88 17.40
C SER A 41 6.03 -7.50 17.24
N LEU A 42 6.56 -7.51 16.02
CA LEU A 42 7.93 -7.08 15.72
C LEU A 42 8.04 -5.57 15.53
N ASN A 43 6.93 -4.90 15.19
CA ASN A 43 6.86 -3.46 14.93
C ASN A 43 5.62 -2.86 15.60
N PRO A 44 5.61 -2.76 16.95
CA PRO A 44 4.55 -2.07 17.67
C PRO A 44 4.53 -0.58 17.28
N ASP A 45 3.35 0.03 17.22
CA ASP A 45 3.10 1.43 16.83
C ASP A 45 3.36 1.78 15.35
N ASP A 46 3.58 0.80 14.48
CA ASP A 46 3.91 1.04 13.08
C ASP A 46 2.65 1.27 12.21
N ILE A 47 2.81 2.07 11.14
CA ILE A 47 1.81 2.32 10.09
C ILE A 47 2.02 1.40 8.88
N VAL A 48 0.95 1.00 8.21
CA VAL A 48 1.03 0.29 6.93
C VAL A 48 0.81 1.27 5.78
N PRO A 49 1.83 1.54 4.96
CA PRO A 49 1.65 2.32 3.74
C PRO A 49 1.02 1.45 2.63
N VAL A 50 -0.02 1.96 1.99
CA VAL A 50 -0.66 1.35 0.82
C VAL A 50 -0.61 2.33 -0.35
N GLY A 51 -0.05 1.89 -1.48
CA GLY A 51 0.10 2.72 -2.67
C GLY A 51 -1.04 2.54 -3.68
N TRP A 52 -1.56 3.63 -4.22
CA TRP A 52 -2.49 3.65 -5.36
C TRP A 52 -2.15 4.79 -6.30
N ASN A 53 -1.78 4.47 -7.55
CA ASN A 53 -1.40 5.46 -8.58
C ASN A 53 -0.37 6.51 -8.09
N GLY A 54 0.66 6.06 -7.36
CA GLY A 54 1.70 6.95 -6.80
C GLY A 54 1.33 7.65 -5.49
N ILE A 55 0.07 7.57 -5.05
CA ILE A 55 -0.37 8.10 -3.77
C ILE A 55 -0.15 7.06 -2.68
N ILE A 56 0.50 7.45 -1.59
CA ILE A 56 0.69 6.60 -0.41
C ILE A 56 -0.33 6.95 0.66
N TYR A 57 -1.09 5.95 1.10
CA TYR A 57 -2.07 6.05 2.17
C TYR A 57 -1.56 5.30 3.41
N ALA A 58 -1.34 6.01 4.51
CA ALA A 58 -0.84 5.44 5.76
C ALA A 58 -2.01 4.98 6.65
N ILE A 59 -2.02 3.71 7.04
CA ILE A 59 -3.09 3.11 7.84
C ILE A 59 -2.51 2.64 9.18
N PRO A 60 -3.05 3.05 10.34
CA PRO A 60 -2.60 2.55 11.63
C PRO A 60 -2.96 1.08 11.82
N ARG A 61 -2.08 0.32 12.48
CA ARG A 61 -2.35 -1.07 12.90
C ARG A 61 -3.15 -1.11 14.20
N GLY A 62 -3.79 -2.25 14.48
CA GLY A 62 -4.43 -2.57 15.76
C GLY A 62 -5.76 -1.88 16.04
N ILE A 63 -6.14 -0.88 15.26
CA ILE A 63 -7.39 -0.12 15.43
C ILE A 63 -8.27 -0.18 14.20
N GLU A 64 -9.57 0.03 14.39
CA GLU A 64 -10.50 0.25 13.28
C GLU A 64 -10.23 1.61 12.64
N PHE A 65 -10.00 1.60 11.33
CA PHE A 65 -9.70 2.81 10.57
C PHE A 65 -10.51 2.85 9.27
N GLU A 66 -10.85 4.05 8.83
CA GLU A 66 -11.67 4.26 7.64
C GLU A 66 -10.79 4.65 6.44
N VAL A 67 -10.90 3.89 5.35
CA VAL A 67 -10.08 4.06 4.14
C VAL A 67 -10.95 3.96 2.88
N PRO A 68 -10.52 4.53 1.75
CA PRO A 68 -11.16 4.26 0.46
C PRO A 68 -11.20 2.77 0.13
N GLU A 69 -12.29 2.31 -0.49
CA GLU A 69 -12.52 0.91 -0.86
C GLU A 69 -11.34 0.29 -1.61
N VAL A 70 -10.78 1.00 -2.60
CA VAL A 70 -9.62 0.50 -3.37
C VAL A 70 -8.39 0.24 -2.50
N ILE A 71 -8.17 1.04 -1.45
CA ILE A 71 -7.04 0.90 -0.54
C ILE A 71 -7.21 -0.36 0.31
N ARG A 72 -8.44 -0.60 0.80
CA ARG A 72 -8.80 -1.82 1.54
C ARG A 72 -8.63 -3.07 0.69
N ASP A 73 -9.03 -3.02 -0.58
CA ASP A 73 -8.91 -4.15 -1.50
C ASP A 73 -7.45 -4.49 -1.81
N ILE A 74 -6.62 -3.48 -2.11
CA ILE A 74 -5.18 -3.65 -2.37
C ILE A 74 -4.48 -4.29 -1.16
N TRP A 75 -4.74 -3.76 0.04
CA TRP A 75 -4.15 -4.31 1.25
C TRP A 75 -4.60 -5.75 1.49
N GLN A 76 -5.90 -6.02 1.36
CA GLN A 76 -6.47 -7.35 1.62
C GLN A 76 -5.90 -8.39 0.65
N GLU A 77 -5.76 -8.05 -0.62
CA GLU A 77 -5.16 -8.91 -1.63
C GLU A 77 -3.69 -9.23 -1.27
N SER A 78 -2.90 -8.19 -0.99
CA SER A 78 -1.49 -8.33 -0.60
C SER A 78 -1.32 -9.20 0.64
N TYR A 79 -2.11 -8.94 1.68
CA TYR A 79 -2.10 -9.68 2.93
C TYR A 79 -2.47 -11.15 2.71
N THR A 80 -3.55 -11.42 1.97
CA THR A 80 -4.03 -12.78 1.67
C THR A 80 -2.97 -13.59 0.92
N LYS A 81 -2.35 -12.99 -0.11
CA LYS A 81 -1.27 -13.63 -0.88
C LYS A 81 -0.06 -13.94 0.01
N THR A 82 0.33 -13.02 0.87
CA THR A 82 1.44 -13.20 1.82
C THR A 82 1.16 -14.34 2.80
N GLN A 83 -0.04 -14.37 3.39
CA GLN A 83 -0.43 -15.46 4.30
C GLN A 83 -0.46 -16.83 3.60
N ALA A 84 -0.97 -16.89 2.38
CA ALA A 84 -0.98 -18.13 1.60
C ALA A 84 0.44 -18.66 1.32
N VAL A 85 1.37 -17.80 0.96
CA VAL A 85 2.78 -18.17 0.76
C VAL A 85 3.42 -18.63 2.08
N ASN A 86 3.22 -17.87 3.17
CA ASN A 86 3.77 -18.21 4.48
C ASN A 86 3.23 -19.54 5.02
N LYS A 87 1.97 -19.87 4.73
CA LYS A 87 1.38 -21.17 5.05
C LYS A 87 2.09 -22.28 4.27
N ARG A 88 2.24 -22.13 2.95
CA ARG A 88 2.94 -23.10 2.10
C ARG A 88 4.38 -23.35 2.54
N VAL A 89 5.12 -22.31 2.92
CA VAL A 89 6.51 -22.43 3.41
C VAL A 89 6.56 -23.26 4.70
N ARG A 90 5.67 -22.97 5.67
CA ARG A 90 5.59 -23.73 6.93
C ARG A 90 5.25 -25.20 6.72
N GLU A 91 4.30 -25.48 5.84
CA GLU A 91 3.90 -26.86 5.52
C GLU A 91 5.04 -27.65 4.85
N ASN A 92 5.81 -27.03 3.96
CA ASN A 92 6.94 -27.68 3.31
C ASN A 92 8.10 -27.94 4.28
N ALA A 93 8.46 -26.96 5.12
CA ALA A 93 9.51 -27.14 6.13
C ALA A 93 9.22 -28.31 7.09
N ASN A 94 7.96 -28.46 7.52
CA ASN A 94 7.56 -29.55 8.41
C ASN A 94 7.59 -30.93 7.74
N LYS A 95 7.44 -31.01 6.41
CA LYS A 95 7.58 -32.28 5.67
C LYS A 95 9.03 -32.74 5.63
N GLU A 96 9.97 -31.82 5.43
CA GLU A 96 11.41 -32.14 5.39
C GLU A 96 11.91 -32.63 6.76
N ILE A 97 11.44 -32.03 7.85
CA ILE A 97 11.81 -32.46 9.22
C ILE A 97 11.28 -33.86 9.55
N LYS A 98 10.12 -34.26 9.01
CA LYS A 98 9.56 -35.61 9.24
C LYS A 98 10.25 -36.73 8.47
N ILE A 99 11.06 -36.40 7.47
CA ILE A 99 11.75 -37.39 6.61
C ILE A 99 13.20 -37.60 7.09
N MET A 100 13.69 -36.81 8.04
CA MET A 100 14.99 -37.00 8.71
C MET A 100 14.88 -37.85 9.98
#